data_AF-A0AAX6MAJ8-F1
#
_entry.id   AF-A0AAX6MAJ8-F1
#
_cell.length_a   1.000
_cell.length_b   1.000
_cell.length_c   1.000
_cell.angle_alpha   90.00
_cell.angle_beta   90.00
_cell.angle_gamma   90.00
#
_symmetry.space_group_name_H-M   'P 1'
#
loop_
_entity.id
_entity.type
_entity.pdbx_description
1 polymer ?
#
loop_
_entity_poly.entity_id
_entity_poly.type
_entity_poly.pdbx_seq_one_letter_code
_entity_poly.pdbx_strand_id
1 'polypeptide(L)'
;MADPTVEIILESYCPGYFEVTVTLDEKLSKDKNCILILRATTADKRAYPAFPLIRKRVQGRSTHVFTDTFAFPPGQYRFSAAVTRSDGDLLLVYSDVMDVPDKENSHHHKG
;
A
#
# COMPACT_ATOMS: atom_id res chain seq x y z
N MET A 1 14.59 -23.14 -0.09
CA MET A 1 13.35 -22.59 -0.68
C MET A 1 13.31 -21.13 -0.28
N ALA A 2 13.10 -20.21 -1.23
CA ALA A 2 12.96 -18.80 -0.90
C ALA A 2 11.67 -18.56 -0.10
N ASP A 3 11.73 -17.69 0.90
CA ASP A 3 10.53 -17.24 1.59
C ASP A 3 9.66 -16.43 0.65
N PRO A 4 8.33 -16.59 0.71
CA PRO A 4 7.46 -15.87 -0.19
C PRO A 4 7.47 -14.37 0.12
N THR A 5 7.54 -13.58 -0.93
CA THR A 5 7.69 -12.12 -0.83
C THR A 5 6.40 -11.39 -1.20
N VAL A 6 6.20 -10.27 -0.52
CA VAL A 6 5.19 -9.26 -0.84
C VAL A 6 5.95 -7.96 -1.06
N GLU A 7 5.69 -7.27 -2.16
CA GLU A 7 6.31 -6.01 -2.48
C GLU A 7 5.25 -4.92 -2.59
N ILE A 8 5.55 -3.73 -2.06
CA ILE A 8 4.73 -2.53 -2.20
C ILE A 8 5.56 -1.50 -2.94
N ILE A 9 5.09 -1.10 -4.11
CA ILE A 9 5.69 -0.05 -4.92
C ILE A 9 4.74 1.16 -4.86
N LEU A 10 5.30 2.33 -4.63
CA LEU A 10 4.57 3.59 -4.52
C LEU A 10 5.04 4.54 -5.62
N GLU A 11 4.12 4.99 -6.47
CA GLU A 11 4.39 6.01 -7.49
C GLU A 11 3.52 7.23 -7.23
N SER A 12 4.11 8.43 -7.28
CA SER A 12 3.41 9.69 -7.09
C SER A 12 3.30 10.43 -8.42
N TYR A 13 2.07 10.70 -8.88
CA TYR A 13 1.85 11.49 -10.09
C TYR A 13 1.64 12.98 -9.81
N CYS A 14 1.08 13.32 -8.64
CA CYS A 14 0.96 14.69 -8.15
C CYS A 14 0.81 14.68 -6.61
N PRO A 15 1.03 15.81 -5.92
CA PRO A 15 0.97 15.86 -4.45
C PRO A 15 -0.32 15.29 -3.89
N GLY A 16 -0.19 14.26 -3.05
CA GLY A 16 -1.29 13.58 -2.37
C GLY A 16 -1.94 12.46 -3.18
N TYR A 17 -1.56 12.24 -4.45
CA TYR A 17 -2.08 11.15 -5.29
C TYR A 17 -1.01 10.10 -5.54
N PHE A 18 -1.26 8.90 -5.03
CA PHE A 18 -0.32 7.80 -5.16
C PHE A 18 -0.97 6.60 -5.82
N GLU A 19 -0.29 6.08 -6.81
CA GLU A 19 -0.51 4.72 -7.27
C GLU A 19 0.24 3.76 -6.37
N VAL A 20 -0.49 2.78 -5.86
CA VAL A 20 0.06 1.74 -4.98
C VAL A 20 -0.04 0.42 -5.71
N THR A 21 1.13 -0.14 -6.04
CA THR A 21 1.23 -1.45 -6.64
C THR A 21 1.66 -2.47 -5.59
N VAL A 22 0.84 -3.51 -5.38
CA VAL A 22 1.18 -4.66 -4.52
C VAL A 22 1.39 -5.88 -5.39
N THR A 23 2.60 -6.45 -5.31
CA THR A 23 2.96 -7.67 -6.01
C THR A 23 3.13 -8.82 -5.03
N LEU A 24 2.46 -9.92 -5.31
CA LEU A 24 2.63 -11.19 -4.61
C LEU A 24 3.50 -12.12 -5.45
N ASP A 25 4.40 -12.85 -4.81
CA ASP A 25 5.15 -13.92 -5.45
C ASP A 25 4.24 -15.05 -5.97
N GLU A 26 4.80 -15.99 -6.74
CA GLU A 26 4.02 -17.07 -7.34
C GLU A 26 3.37 -17.99 -6.28
N LYS A 27 4.04 -18.21 -5.15
CA LYS A 27 3.55 -19.10 -4.08
C LYS A 27 2.30 -18.51 -3.42
N LEU A 28 2.31 -17.23 -3.06
CA LEU A 28 1.16 -16.52 -2.50
C LEU A 28 0.08 -16.28 -3.56
N SER A 29 0.46 -15.96 -4.79
CA SER A 29 -0.47 -15.68 -5.88
C SER A 29 -1.32 -16.88 -6.28
N LYS A 30 -0.83 -18.10 -6.09
CA LYS A 30 -1.55 -19.36 -6.36
C LYS A 30 -2.45 -19.81 -5.21
N ASP A 31 -2.22 -19.35 -3.98
CA ASP A 31 -3.05 -19.69 -2.83
C ASP A 31 -4.34 -18.86 -2.84
N LYS A 32 -5.44 -19.52 -3.23
CA LYS A 32 -6.78 -18.90 -3.33
C LYS A 32 -7.40 -18.54 -1.99
N ASN A 33 -6.83 -19.00 -0.89
CA ASN A 33 -7.26 -18.66 0.46
C ASN A 33 -6.54 -17.44 1.01
N CYS A 34 -5.52 -16.95 0.31
CA CYS A 34 -4.83 -15.72 0.70
C CYS A 34 -5.76 -14.51 0.64
N ILE A 35 -5.72 -13.70 1.69
CA ILE A 35 -6.41 -12.41 1.75
C ILE A 35 -5.35 -11.33 1.84
N LEU A 36 -5.34 -10.43 0.86
CA LEU A 36 -4.56 -9.21 0.86
C LEU A 36 -5.39 -8.08 1.49
N ILE A 37 -4.81 -7.42 2.48
CA ILE A 37 -5.35 -6.20 3.09
C ILE A 37 -4.30 -5.10 2.96
N LEU A 38 -4.65 -4.02 2.27
CA LEU A 38 -3.82 -2.81 2.20
C LEU A 38 -4.37 -1.76 3.15
N ARG A 39 -3.50 -1.16 3.96
CA ARG A 39 -3.83 -0.05 4.87
C ARG A 39 -2.81 1.07 4.73
N ALA A 40 -3.28 2.30 4.88
CA ALA A 40 -2.41 3.44 5.14
C ALA A 40 -2.44 3.79 6.64
N THR A 41 -1.28 4.12 7.18
CA THR A 41 -1.13 4.66 8.53
C THR A 41 -0.34 5.95 8.46
N THR A 42 -0.66 6.92 9.29
CA THR A 42 0.17 8.11 9.47
C THR A 42 1.50 7.73 10.11
N ALA A 43 2.55 8.54 9.93
CA ALA A 43 3.89 8.24 10.44
C ALA A 43 3.96 8.15 11.98
N ASP A 44 3.04 8.81 12.69
CA ASP A 44 2.81 8.66 14.13
C ASP A 44 2.14 7.32 14.51
N LYS A 45 2.03 6.40 13.55
CA LYS A 45 1.44 5.05 13.66
C LYS A 45 -0.04 5.05 14.00
N ARG A 46 -0.74 6.17 13.86
CA ARG A 46 -2.21 6.16 13.92
C ARG A 46 -2.76 5.59 12.62
N ALA A 47 -3.80 4.77 12.74
CA ALA A 47 -4.51 4.31 11.56
C ALA A 47 -5.12 5.54 10.87
N TYR A 48 -4.91 5.69 9.57
CA TYR A 48 -5.65 6.69 8.82
C TYR A 48 -7.15 6.38 8.98
N PRO A 49 -8.02 7.37 9.25
CA PRO A 49 -9.38 7.13 9.74
C PRO A 49 -10.31 6.39 8.76
N ALA A 50 -9.86 6.12 7.53
CA ALA A 50 -10.52 5.22 6.60
C ALA A 50 -10.05 3.77 6.84
N PHE A 51 -10.99 2.90 7.17
CA PHE A 51 -10.92 1.43 7.14
C PHE A 51 -10.12 0.88 5.92
N PRO A 52 -9.63 -0.38 5.93
CA PRO A 52 -8.60 -0.84 4.98
C PRO A 52 -8.93 -0.42 3.55
N LEU A 53 -7.97 0.29 2.93
CA LEU A 53 -8.10 0.84 1.59
C LEU A 53 -8.50 -0.24 0.60
N ILE A 54 -7.92 -1.43 0.77
CA ILE A 54 -8.29 -2.63 0.02
C ILE A 54 -8.38 -3.82 0.95
N ARG A 55 -9.37 -4.67 0.65
CA ARG A 55 -9.41 -6.06 1.07
C ARG A 55 -9.79 -6.94 -0.11
N LYS A 56 -8.86 -7.76 -0.61
CA LYS A 56 -9.09 -8.65 -1.76
C LYS A 56 -8.64 -10.07 -1.45
N ARG A 57 -9.41 -11.05 -1.94
CA ARG A 57 -8.99 -12.46 -1.97
C ARG A 57 -8.13 -12.68 -3.21
N VAL A 58 -7.00 -13.36 -3.05
CA VAL A 58 -6.09 -13.70 -4.14
C VAL A 58 -6.76 -14.70 -5.08
N GLN A 59 -6.68 -14.45 -6.39
CA GLN A 59 -7.45 -15.19 -7.40
C GLN A 59 -6.76 -16.45 -7.96
N GLY A 60 -5.57 -16.83 -7.47
CA GLY A 60 -4.86 -18.01 -7.97
C GLY A 60 -4.19 -17.77 -9.34
N ARG A 61 -3.46 -16.67 -9.51
CA ARG A 61 -2.74 -16.32 -10.76
C ARG A 61 -1.23 -16.59 -10.61
N SER A 62 -0.48 -16.59 -11.71
CA SER A 62 1.00 -16.71 -11.69
C SER A 62 1.65 -15.54 -10.97
N THR A 63 1.12 -14.34 -11.16
CA THR A 63 1.46 -13.12 -10.42
C THR A 63 0.17 -12.38 -10.11
N HIS A 64 -0.01 -11.97 -8.85
CA HIS A 64 -1.11 -11.09 -8.46
C HIS A 64 -0.55 -9.69 -8.27
N VAL A 65 -0.91 -8.81 -9.20
CA VAL A 65 -0.59 -7.37 -9.14
C VAL A 65 -1.90 -6.63 -8.88
N PHE A 66 -1.90 -5.83 -7.83
CA PHE A 66 -2.96 -4.89 -7.54
C PHE A 66 -2.41 -3.48 -7.70
N THR A 67 -3.13 -2.63 -8.44
CA THR A 67 -2.76 -1.23 -8.68
C THR A 67 -4.00 -0.36 -8.50
N ASP A 68 -3.91 0.69 -7.69
CA ASP A 68 -5.00 1.64 -7.46
C ASP A 68 -4.46 2.99 -6.96
N THR A 69 -5.26 4.04 -7.12
CA THR A 69 -4.88 5.42 -6.83
C THR A 69 -5.58 5.93 -5.58
N PHE A 70 -4.81 6.45 -4.64
CA PHE A 70 -5.31 6.99 -3.37
C PHE A 70 -4.97 8.47 -3.22
N ALA A 71 -5.92 9.23 -2.68
CA ALA A 71 -5.76 10.64 -2.35
C ALA A 71 -5.60 10.83 -0.83
N PHE A 72 -4.51 11.47 -0.40
CA PHE A 72 -4.24 11.79 1.00
C PHE A 72 -4.06 13.29 1.21
N PRO A 73 -4.51 13.83 2.35
CA PRO A 73 -4.18 15.19 2.75
C PRO A 73 -2.69 15.32 3.06
N PRO A 74 -2.16 16.56 3.17
CA PRO A 74 -0.79 16.80 3.60
C PRO A 74 -0.43 16.05 4.89
N GLY A 75 0.79 15.54 4.96
CA GLY A 75 1.29 14.74 6.07
C GLY A 75 2.14 13.55 5.65
N GLN A 76 2.64 12.80 6.64
CA GLN A 76 3.48 11.64 6.41
C GLN A 76 2.70 10.35 6.59
N TYR A 77 2.81 9.45 5.61
CA TYR A 77 2.07 8.19 5.58
C TYR A 77 3.01 7.02 5.27
N ARG A 78 2.57 5.81 5.61
CA ARG A 78 3.15 4.56 5.13
C ARG A 78 2.03 3.58 4.82
N PHE A 79 2.28 2.71 3.87
CA PHE A 79 1.37 1.61 3.56
C PHE A 79 1.83 0.33 4.25
N SER A 80 0.86 -0.54 4.53
CA SER A 80 1.10 -1.91 4.96
C SER A 80 0.24 -2.86 4.14
N ALA A 81 0.87 -3.90 3.61
CA ALA A 81 0.22 -5.03 2.97
C ALA A 81 0.27 -6.22 3.92
N ALA A 82 -0.90 -6.63 4.38
CA ALA A 82 -1.07 -7.80 5.21
C ALA A 82 -1.63 -8.93 4.34
N VAL A 83 -0.89 -10.03 4.23
CA VAL A 83 -1.32 -11.24 3.52
C VAL A 83 -1.50 -12.36 4.52
N THR A 84 -2.74 -12.76 4.76
CA THR A 84 -3.05 -13.93 5.58
C THR A 84 -2.95 -15.18 4.72
N ARG A 85 -2.07 -16.10 5.07
CA ARG A 85 -1.88 -17.39 4.41
C ARG A 85 -2.95 -18.39 4.85
N SER A 86 -3.10 -19.48 4.10
CA SER A 86 -4.06 -20.56 4.38
C SER A 86 -3.83 -21.29 5.70
N ASP A 87 -2.59 -21.34 6.20
CA ASP A 87 -2.20 -21.90 7.50
C ASP A 87 -2.50 -20.95 8.69
N GLY A 88 -2.98 -19.74 8.42
CA GLY A 88 -3.26 -18.72 9.42
C GLY A 88 -2.08 -17.77 9.68
N ASP A 89 -0.92 -18.01 9.07
CA ASP A 89 0.22 -17.10 9.19
C ASP A 89 -0.07 -15.76 8.53
N LEU A 90 0.46 -14.70 9.14
CA LEU A 90 0.35 -13.34 8.62
C LEU A 90 1.70 -12.85 8.12
N LEU A 91 1.78 -12.55 6.83
CA LEU A 91 2.87 -11.76 6.27
C LEU A 91 2.48 -10.29 6.30
N LEU A 92 3.33 -9.45 6.88
CA LEU A 92 3.11 -8.01 6.97
C LEU A 92 4.32 -7.29 6.41
N VAL A 93 4.12 -6.61 5.28
CA VAL A 93 5.14 -5.78 4.64
C VAL A 93 4.70 -4.32 4.71
N TYR A 94 5.67 -3.45 4.90
CA TYR A 94 5.44 -2.01 4.91
C TYR A 94 6.19 -1.35 3.76
N SER A 95 5.60 -0.31 3.20
CA SER A 95 6.31 0.58 2.29
C SER A 95 7.25 1.50 3.06
N ASP A 96 8.07 2.24 2.31
CA ASP A 96 8.71 3.45 2.80
C ASP A 96 7.69 4.50 3.24
N VAL A 97 8.16 5.46 4.03
CA VAL A 97 7.37 6.63 4.44
C VAL A 97 7.30 7.59 3.27
N MET A 98 6.08 8.00 2.93
CA MET A 98 5.80 9.04 1.95
C MET A 98 5.46 10.34 2.65
N ASP A 99 5.91 11.45 2.07
CA ASP A 99 5.60 12.79 2.52
C ASP A 99 4.67 13.46 1.51
N VAL A 100 3.49 13.86 1.96
CA VAL A 100 2.53 14.64 1.18
C VAL A 100 2.72 16.10 1.56
N PRO A 101 3.30 16.93 0.69
CA PRO A 101 3.53 18.32 1.01
C PRO A 101 2.22 19.08 1.11
N ASP A 102 2.17 20.07 2.00
CA ASP A 102 1.09 21.05 2.02
C ASP A 102 1.15 21.90 0.75
N LYS A 103 0.00 22.19 0.14
CA LYS A 103 -0.06 23.00 -1.09
C LYS A 103 0.20 24.50 -0.82
N GLU A 104 0.44 24.92 0.41
CA GLU A 104 0.81 26.30 0.73
C GLU A 104 2.31 26.58 0.47
N ASN A 105 2.63 27.02 -0.75
CA ASN A 105 3.39 28.25 -1.04
C ASN A 105 3.86 28.29 -2.51
N SER A 106 2.92 28.41 -3.45
CA SER A 106 3.22 28.75 -4.85
C SER A 106 2.48 30.00 -5.32
N HIS A 107 2.20 30.95 -4.43
CA HIS A 107 1.67 32.25 -4.83
C HIS A 107 2.35 33.40 -4.07
N HIS A 108 2.89 34.33 -4.86
CA HIS A 108 3.36 35.69 -4.54
C HIS A 108 4.79 35.87 -3.97
N HIS A 109 5.76 35.88 -4.89
CA HIS A 109 6.78 36.93 -4.89
C HIS A 109 6.98 37.50 -6.30
N LYS A 110 6.15 38.49 -6.65
CA LYS A 110 6.54 39.58 -7.54
C LYS A 110 6.33 40.87 -6.76
N GLY A 111 7.43 41.44 -6.30
CA GLY A 111 7.57 42.77 -5.76
C GLY A 111 8.96 43.26 -6.12
#